data_AF-A0A5C6DVZ0-F1
#
_entry.id   AF-A0A5C6DVZ0-F1
#
_cell.length_a   1.000
_cell.length_b   1.000
_cell.length_c   1.000
_cell.angle_alpha   90.00
_cell.angle_beta   90.00
_cell.angle_gamma   90.00
#
_symmetry.space_group_name_H-M   'P 1'
#
loop_
_entity.id
_entity.type
_entity.pdbx_description
1 polymer ?
#
loop_
_entity_poly.entity_id
_entity_poly.type
_entity_poly.pdbx_seq_one_letter_code
_entity_poly.pdbx_strand_id
1 'polypeptide(L)'
;MRTVALTLLFSAAITMISASTATADIQWQENLRAAHSAAQAENKLLLLHFYSDDCVWCDRLEAGSFQSPDVAEAIGKDFVAVKVHANKNPQLLKMFKVTAFPTDVIVTTEGKTLSHSVSPQAPARYVAMLKATVPSIAPAGQQNPTGPMVAQQPVQQTAPAASAPGRFEMPTNPPGGVQGHLTGSRVDRTMPAMPEFDSTMASVQPATTGATSEQAIAGGENKVSASPDGDASIVSGGETKHSELAMEGFCAVTVINEDRWVEGKPEFGVVHLGKLYLFAGKEAMQAFLSDPVTYTPVLNEIDVVRFFEEHLIVPGKREWGLKDPTHNRMFFFADEAAMNHFWNEHQRYTDAAIDVMNKAVKDANPGT
;
A
#
# COMPACT_ATOMS: atom_id res chain seq x y z
N MET A 1 40.91 -34.39 -70.84
CA MET A 1 41.83 -34.40 -69.69
C MET A 1 40.99 -34.44 -68.42
N ARG A 2 41.18 -35.47 -67.59
CA ARG A 2 41.05 -35.49 -66.12
C ARG A 2 39.64 -35.21 -65.53
N THR A 3 38.84 -36.25 -65.23
CA THR A 3 38.68 -36.91 -63.88
C THR A 3 38.12 -35.93 -62.84
N VAL A 4 37.00 -36.16 -62.15
CA VAL A 4 36.77 -37.12 -61.03
C VAL A 4 35.25 -37.04 -60.72
N ALA A 5 34.46 -38.10 -60.92
CA ALA A 5 34.11 -39.17 -59.97
C ALA A 5 33.20 -38.75 -58.79
N LEU A 6 31.92 -39.08 -58.97
CA LEU A 6 30.96 -39.66 -58.03
C LEU A 6 31.52 -40.05 -56.64
N THR A 7 31.06 -39.38 -55.58
CA THR A 7 30.88 -39.99 -54.25
C THR A 7 29.62 -39.44 -53.61
N LEU A 8 28.57 -40.25 -53.67
CA LEU A 8 27.49 -40.29 -52.70
C LEU A 8 28.10 -40.44 -51.30
N LEU A 9 27.93 -39.43 -50.44
CA LEU A 9 28.07 -39.59 -49.00
C LEU A 9 26.91 -38.87 -48.33
N PHE A 10 25.94 -39.70 -47.97
CA PHE A 10 24.94 -39.51 -46.93
C PHE A 10 25.43 -38.51 -45.87
N SER A 11 24.85 -37.32 -45.85
CA SER A 11 24.88 -36.45 -44.68
C SER A 11 23.51 -35.84 -44.58
N ALA A 12 22.55 -36.70 -44.22
CA ALA A 12 21.32 -36.27 -43.59
C ALA A 12 21.75 -35.48 -42.34
N ALA A 13 21.74 -34.16 -42.46
CA ALA A 13 21.85 -33.27 -41.33
C ALA A 13 20.63 -33.55 -40.44
N ILE A 14 20.81 -34.44 -39.48
CA ILE A 14 19.93 -34.60 -38.35
C ILE A 14 20.07 -33.31 -37.56
N THR A 15 19.25 -32.32 -37.89
CA THR A 15 18.97 -31.18 -37.04
C THR A 15 18.28 -31.75 -35.81
N MET A 16 19.07 -32.12 -34.80
CA MET A 16 18.56 -32.32 -33.45
C MET A 16 17.97 -30.98 -33.00
N ILE A 17 16.66 -30.84 -33.17
CA ILE A 17 15.88 -29.86 -32.42
C ILE A 17 15.95 -30.35 -30.99
N SER A 18 16.89 -29.81 -30.23
CA SER A 18 16.89 -29.92 -28.77
C SER A 18 15.64 -29.21 -28.28
N ALA A 19 14.54 -29.96 -28.17
CA ALA A 19 13.41 -29.54 -27.37
C ALA A 19 13.93 -29.54 -25.92
N SER A 20 14.35 -28.37 -25.45
CA SER A 20 14.53 -28.14 -24.02
C SER A 20 13.17 -28.40 -23.39
N THR A 21 12.98 -29.58 -22.84
CA THR A 21 11.94 -29.81 -21.83
C THR A 21 12.36 -28.96 -20.65
N ALA A 22 11.94 -27.69 -20.65
CA ALA A 22 12.03 -26.84 -19.49
C ALA A 22 11.26 -27.58 -18.39
N THR A 23 11.96 -28.03 -17.36
CA THR A 23 11.32 -28.51 -16.15
C THR A 23 10.46 -27.34 -15.67
N ALA A 24 9.14 -27.51 -15.71
CA ALA A 24 8.20 -26.47 -15.32
C ALA A 24 8.29 -26.32 -13.80
N ASP A 25 9.19 -25.43 -13.36
CA ASP A 25 9.37 -25.05 -11.97
C ASP A 25 8.80 -23.66 -11.74
N ILE A 26 8.16 -23.45 -10.59
CA ILE A 26 7.52 -22.18 -10.26
C ILE A 26 8.61 -21.17 -9.92
N GLN A 27 8.71 -20.11 -10.72
CA GLN A 27 9.67 -19.03 -10.50
C GLN A 27 9.18 -18.11 -9.38
N TRP A 28 9.36 -18.56 -8.13
CA TRP A 28 9.00 -17.80 -6.94
C TRP A 28 9.87 -16.56 -6.78
N GLN A 29 9.22 -15.41 -6.70
CA GLN A 29 9.84 -14.15 -6.31
C GLN A 29 9.70 -13.95 -4.80
N GLU A 30 10.74 -13.42 -4.16
CA GLU A 30 10.72 -13.03 -2.74
C GLU A 30 10.50 -11.51 -2.58
N ASN A 31 10.75 -10.74 -3.64
CA ASN A 31 10.63 -9.29 -3.62
C ASN A 31 9.34 -8.84 -4.35
N LEU A 32 8.35 -8.43 -3.57
CA LEU A 32 7.04 -8.02 -4.10
C LEU A 32 7.14 -6.84 -5.09
N ARG A 33 8.04 -5.88 -4.86
CA ARG A 33 8.22 -4.72 -5.75
C ARG A 33 8.78 -5.14 -7.11
N ALA A 34 9.79 -6.02 -7.11
CA ALA A 34 10.36 -6.55 -8.35
C ALA A 34 9.34 -7.42 -9.10
N ALA A 35 8.58 -8.25 -8.37
CA ALA A 35 7.52 -9.06 -8.95
C ALA A 35 6.41 -8.22 -9.58
N HIS A 36 5.99 -7.15 -8.91
CA HIS A 36 4.98 -6.22 -9.43
C HIS A 36 5.46 -5.51 -10.70
N SER A 37 6.70 -5.03 -10.72
CA SER A 37 7.29 -4.44 -11.93
C SER A 37 7.39 -5.44 -13.08
N ALA A 38 7.76 -6.70 -12.81
CA ALA A 38 7.76 -7.76 -13.82
C ALA A 38 6.35 -8.08 -14.32
N ALA A 39 5.36 -8.13 -13.42
CA ALA A 39 3.96 -8.38 -13.77
C ALA A 39 3.42 -7.27 -14.69
N GLN A 40 3.78 -6.01 -14.46
CA GLN A 40 3.45 -4.89 -15.35
C GLN A 40 4.11 -5.04 -16.73
N ALA A 41 5.40 -5.34 -16.77
CA ALA A 41 6.15 -5.47 -18.03
C ALA A 41 5.67 -6.66 -18.88
N GLU A 42 5.29 -7.76 -18.23
CA GLU A 42 4.85 -8.99 -18.89
C GLU A 42 3.32 -9.06 -19.08
N ASN A 43 2.57 -8.04 -18.62
CA ASN A 43 1.11 -8.02 -18.60
C ASN A 43 0.49 -9.28 -17.94
N LYS A 44 1.01 -9.61 -16.76
CA LYS A 44 0.61 -10.76 -15.94
C LYS A 44 -0.03 -10.30 -14.63
N LEU A 45 -0.80 -11.18 -14.01
CA LEU A 45 -1.31 -10.99 -12.65
C LEU A 45 -0.24 -11.33 -11.62
N LEU A 46 -0.43 -10.91 -10.38
CA LEU A 46 0.38 -11.36 -9.25
C LEU A 46 -0.34 -12.48 -8.50
N LEU A 47 0.38 -13.56 -8.22
CA LEU A 47 -0.04 -14.63 -7.32
C LEU A 47 0.78 -14.54 -6.05
N LEU A 48 0.16 -14.09 -4.95
CA LEU A 48 0.79 -13.98 -3.64
C LEU A 48 0.48 -15.22 -2.81
N HIS A 49 1.50 -16.02 -2.53
CA HIS A 49 1.40 -17.23 -1.72
C HIS A 49 1.88 -16.99 -0.30
N PHE A 50 0.94 -16.97 0.65
CA PHE A 50 1.22 -16.74 2.07
C PHE A 50 1.45 -18.05 2.82
N TYR A 51 2.60 -18.14 3.51
CA TYR A 51 3.01 -19.33 4.25
C TYR A 51 3.74 -18.99 5.56
N SER A 52 3.95 -19.98 6.42
CA SER A 52 4.76 -19.90 7.64
C SER A 52 5.58 -21.17 7.84
N ASP A 53 6.69 -21.08 8.59
CA ASP A 53 7.58 -22.22 8.86
C ASP A 53 6.88 -23.37 9.61
N ASP A 54 6.02 -23.09 10.60
CA ASP A 54 5.29 -24.10 11.38
C ASP A 54 3.92 -24.43 10.75
N CYS A 55 3.91 -24.93 9.51
CA CYS A 55 2.67 -25.16 8.74
C CYS A 55 2.67 -26.46 7.92
N VAL A 56 2.08 -27.52 8.50
CA VAL A 56 1.94 -28.84 7.84
C VAL A 56 1.21 -28.77 6.49
N TRP A 57 0.21 -27.89 6.36
CA TRP A 57 -0.54 -27.73 5.11
C TRP A 57 0.25 -26.98 4.04
N CYS A 58 1.23 -26.16 4.44
CA CYS A 58 2.14 -25.48 3.54
C CYS A 58 3.14 -26.50 2.99
N ASP A 59 3.76 -27.31 3.86
CA ASP A 59 4.66 -28.39 3.45
C ASP A 59 3.98 -29.38 2.50
N ARG A 60 2.72 -29.73 2.78
CA ARG A 60 1.93 -30.60 1.92
C ARG A 60 1.66 -29.98 0.53
N LEU A 61 1.45 -28.67 0.47
CA LEU A 61 1.23 -27.97 -0.80
C LEU A 61 2.52 -27.92 -1.63
N GLU A 62 3.65 -27.63 -0.98
CA GLU A 62 5.01 -27.61 -1.55
C GLU A 62 5.41 -28.96 -2.14
N ALA A 63 5.16 -30.05 -1.39
CA ALA A 63 5.43 -31.42 -1.84
C ALA A 63 4.36 -31.98 -2.80
N GLY A 64 3.25 -31.26 -2.98
CA GLY A 64 2.07 -31.69 -3.73
C GLY A 64 1.80 -30.82 -4.94
N SER A 65 0.82 -29.90 -4.82
CA SER A 65 0.38 -29.03 -5.93
C SER A 65 1.54 -28.28 -6.59
N PHE A 66 2.53 -27.80 -5.84
CA PHE A 66 3.64 -27.03 -6.40
C PHE A 66 4.69 -27.88 -7.15
N GLN A 67 4.67 -29.21 -7.01
CA GLN A 67 5.46 -30.13 -7.84
C GLN A 67 4.75 -30.53 -9.15
N SER A 68 3.51 -30.07 -9.36
CA SER A 68 2.75 -30.41 -10.55
C SER A 68 3.17 -29.52 -11.73
N PRO A 69 3.55 -30.10 -12.88
CA PRO A 69 3.90 -29.31 -14.06
C PRO A 69 2.72 -28.49 -14.58
N ASP A 70 1.49 -29.00 -14.45
CA ASP A 70 0.28 -28.27 -14.84
C ASP A 70 0.07 -26.99 -14.00
N VAL A 71 0.45 -27.04 -12.72
CA VAL A 71 0.38 -25.86 -11.83
C VAL A 71 1.49 -24.88 -12.20
N ALA A 72 2.72 -25.36 -12.39
CA ALA A 72 3.84 -24.51 -12.78
C ALA A 72 3.62 -23.83 -14.15
N GLU A 73 3.07 -24.55 -15.13
CA GLU A 73 2.70 -24.00 -16.43
C GLU A 73 1.57 -22.96 -16.29
N ALA A 74 0.52 -23.26 -15.54
CA ALA A 74 -0.59 -22.33 -15.33
C ALA A 74 -0.13 -21.04 -14.63
N ILE A 75 0.78 -21.14 -13.66
CA ILE A 75 1.37 -19.98 -13.00
C ILE A 75 2.25 -19.21 -13.99
N GLY A 76 3.23 -19.87 -14.61
CA GLY A 76 4.22 -19.19 -15.48
C GLY A 76 3.60 -18.50 -16.70
N LYS A 77 2.43 -18.96 -17.15
CA LYS A 77 1.69 -18.39 -18.27
C LYS A 77 1.10 -17.02 -17.96
N ASP A 78 0.33 -16.90 -16.88
CA ASP A 78 -0.54 -15.75 -16.63
C ASP A 78 -0.17 -14.98 -15.34
N PHE A 79 0.78 -15.48 -14.56
CA PHE A 79 1.11 -14.95 -13.23
C PHE A 79 2.61 -14.75 -13.01
N VAL A 80 2.94 -13.72 -12.23
CA VAL A 80 4.20 -13.62 -11.50
C VAL A 80 3.93 -14.07 -10.07
N ALA A 81 4.55 -15.18 -9.66
CA ALA A 81 4.34 -15.79 -8.35
C ALA A 81 5.28 -15.21 -7.30
N VAL A 82 4.74 -14.86 -6.13
CA VAL A 82 5.47 -14.27 -5.01
C VAL A 82 5.25 -15.11 -3.77
N LYS A 83 6.33 -15.52 -3.13
CA LYS A 83 6.29 -16.22 -1.85
C LYS A 83 6.33 -15.20 -0.71
N VAL A 84 5.37 -15.27 0.21
CA VAL A 84 5.21 -14.30 1.29
C VAL A 84 5.22 -14.99 2.63
N HIS A 85 6.35 -14.88 3.33
CA HIS A 85 6.48 -15.47 4.67
C HIS A 85 5.80 -14.62 5.75
N ALA A 86 5.00 -15.26 6.60
CA ALA A 86 4.17 -14.63 7.64
C ALA A 86 4.95 -13.71 8.59
N ASN A 87 6.04 -14.22 9.17
CA ASN A 87 6.82 -13.47 10.16
C ASN A 87 7.70 -12.38 9.55
N LYS A 88 8.05 -12.52 8.26
CA LYS A 88 8.86 -11.53 7.55
C LYS A 88 8.01 -10.40 6.97
N ASN A 89 6.74 -10.68 6.69
CA ASN A 89 5.83 -9.75 6.02
C ASN A 89 4.48 -9.58 6.75
N PRO A 90 4.45 -9.28 8.07
CA PRO A 90 3.21 -9.22 8.85
C PRO A 90 2.23 -8.15 8.36
N GLN A 91 2.73 -7.12 7.66
CA GLN A 91 1.88 -6.08 7.07
C GLN A 91 1.10 -6.59 5.84
N LEU A 92 1.70 -7.43 5.00
CA LEU A 92 0.99 -8.03 3.86
C LEU A 92 -0.12 -8.97 4.34
N LEU A 93 0.11 -9.71 5.43
CA LEU A 93 -0.91 -10.56 6.04
C LEU A 93 -2.11 -9.74 6.52
N LYS A 94 -1.86 -8.61 7.18
CA LYS A 94 -2.92 -7.70 7.63
C LYS A 94 -3.67 -7.08 6.45
N MET A 95 -2.93 -6.60 5.45
CA MET A 95 -3.47 -5.95 4.25
C MET A 95 -4.41 -6.87 3.48
N PHE A 96 -3.97 -8.10 3.24
CA PHE A 96 -4.80 -9.10 2.56
C PHE A 96 -5.75 -9.84 3.48
N LYS A 97 -5.75 -9.54 4.79
CA LYS A 97 -6.60 -10.19 5.82
C LYS A 97 -6.41 -11.71 5.85
N VAL A 98 -5.16 -12.15 5.70
CA VAL A 98 -4.76 -13.56 5.75
C VAL A 98 -4.79 -14.03 7.21
N THR A 99 -5.73 -14.90 7.52
CA THR A 99 -5.95 -15.44 8.88
C THR A 99 -5.64 -16.94 8.99
N ALA A 100 -5.33 -17.60 7.88
CA ALA A 100 -4.97 -19.01 7.82
C ALA A 100 -3.90 -19.25 6.75
N PHE A 101 -3.09 -20.30 6.92
CA PHE A 101 -2.09 -20.72 5.95
C PHE A 101 -2.32 -22.16 5.49
N PRO A 102 -1.92 -22.49 4.25
CA PRO A 102 -1.49 -21.57 3.20
C PRO A 102 -2.67 -20.80 2.57
N THR A 103 -2.45 -19.54 2.19
CA THR A 103 -3.46 -18.72 1.49
C THR A 103 -2.87 -18.13 0.22
N ASP A 104 -3.61 -18.22 -0.88
CA ASP A 104 -3.27 -17.55 -2.13
C ASP A 104 -4.17 -16.34 -2.36
N VAL A 105 -3.54 -15.25 -2.78
CA VAL A 105 -4.21 -14.03 -3.19
C VAL A 105 -3.78 -13.67 -4.60
N ILE A 106 -4.74 -13.53 -5.49
CA ILE A 106 -4.49 -13.14 -6.88
C ILE A 106 -4.88 -11.67 -7.02
N VAL A 107 -3.94 -10.84 -7.45
CA VAL A 107 -4.13 -9.41 -7.60
C VAL A 107 -3.70 -8.94 -8.99
N THR A 108 -4.37 -7.90 -9.47
CA THR A 108 -3.96 -7.16 -10.67
C THR A 108 -2.73 -6.28 -10.39
N THR A 109 -2.09 -5.79 -11.45
CA THR A 109 -1.02 -4.79 -11.36
C THR A 109 -1.50 -3.46 -10.79
N GLU A 110 -2.81 -3.20 -10.77
CA GLU A 110 -3.41 -2.01 -10.16
C GLU A 110 -3.77 -2.26 -8.68
N GLY A 111 -3.45 -3.43 -8.13
CA GLY A 111 -3.67 -3.76 -6.73
C GLY A 111 -5.09 -4.27 -6.41
N LYS A 112 -5.97 -4.41 -7.41
CA LYS A 112 -7.28 -5.03 -7.22
C LYS A 112 -7.16 -6.53 -6.98
N THR A 113 -7.70 -7.01 -5.86
CA THR A 113 -7.83 -8.45 -5.56
C THR A 113 -8.91 -9.11 -6.40
N LEU A 114 -8.53 -10.14 -7.15
CA LEU A 114 -9.41 -10.98 -7.96
C LEU A 114 -9.80 -12.27 -7.25
N SER A 115 -8.91 -12.82 -6.42
CA SER A 115 -9.17 -14.00 -5.60
C SER A 115 -8.43 -13.90 -4.27
N HIS A 116 -9.05 -14.43 -3.22
CA HIS A 116 -8.46 -14.59 -1.89
C HIS A 116 -9.01 -15.87 -1.27
N SER A 117 -8.19 -16.92 -1.16
CA SER A 117 -8.64 -18.22 -0.65
C SER A 117 -7.52 -19.05 -0.08
N VAL A 118 -7.85 -19.94 0.86
CA VAL A 118 -6.93 -20.99 1.31
C VAL A 118 -6.49 -21.83 0.11
N SER A 119 -5.19 -22.07 0.00
CA SER A 119 -4.58 -22.70 -1.17
C SER A 119 -5.10 -24.12 -1.41
N PRO A 120 -5.59 -24.44 -2.62
CA PRO A 120 -6.04 -25.78 -2.95
C PRO A 120 -4.91 -26.81 -2.91
N GLN A 121 -5.04 -27.80 -2.03
CA GLN A 121 -4.04 -28.86 -1.84
C GLN A 121 -3.93 -29.87 -3.01
N ALA A 122 -4.89 -29.85 -3.95
CA ALA A 122 -4.91 -30.75 -5.10
C ALA A 122 -4.58 -29.97 -6.39
N PRO A 123 -3.64 -30.44 -7.24
CA PRO A 123 -3.19 -29.72 -8.42
C PRO A 123 -4.33 -29.27 -9.35
N ALA A 124 -5.26 -30.16 -9.67
CA ALA A 124 -6.40 -29.85 -10.55
C ALA A 124 -7.28 -28.72 -10.00
N ARG A 125 -7.48 -28.66 -8.67
CA ARG A 125 -8.23 -27.58 -8.02
C ARG A 125 -7.44 -26.28 -8.00
N TYR A 126 -6.12 -26.35 -7.85
CA TYR A 126 -5.24 -25.19 -7.91
C TYR A 126 -5.28 -24.55 -9.32
N VAL A 127 -5.12 -25.37 -10.37
CA VAL A 127 -5.24 -24.91 -11.76
C VAL A 127 -6.62 -24.30 -12.05
N ALA A 128 -7.69 -24.91 -11.54
CA ALA A 128 -9.04 -24.36 -11.70
C ALA A 128 -9.20 -22.98 -11.03
N MET A 129 -8.62 -22.80 -9.84
CA MET A 129 -8.59 -21.49 -9.15
C MET A 129 -7.85 -20.44 -9.99
N LEU A 130 -6.68 -20.77 -10.53
CA LEU A 130 -5.90 -19.87 -11.38
C LEU A 130 -6.71 -19.47 -12.64
N LYS A 131 -7.22 -20.47 -13.38
CA LYS A 131 -7.97 -20.24 -14.62
C LYS A 131 -9.25 -19.43 -14.43
N ALA A 132 -9.87 -19.49 -13.25
CA ALA A 132 -11.07 -18.70 -12.96
C ALA A 132 -10.81 -17.19 -12.90
N THR A 133 -9.55 -16.76 -12.73
CA THR A 133 -9.18 -15.34 -12.58
C THR A 133 -8.69 -14.66 -13.86
N VAL A 134 -8.16 -15.44 -14.81
CA VAL A 134 -7.62 -14.97 -16.10
C VAL A 134 -8.67 -14.38 -17.09
N PRO A 135 -9.99 -14.66 -17.04
CA PRO A 135 -10.96 -14.06 -17.97
C PRO A 135 -11.17 -12.53 -17.82
N SER A 136 -10.56 -11.88 -16.83
CA SER A 136 -10.80 -10.47 -16.50
C SER A 136 -9.73 -9.49 -17.00
N ILE A 137 -8.74 -9.93 -17.78
CA ILE A 137 -7.76 -9.04 -18.43
C ILE A 137 -8.35 -8.55 -19.77
N ALA A 138 -9.39 -7.73 -19.69
CA ALA A 138 -9.80 -6.87 -20.80
C ALA A 138 -9.37 -5.44 -20.47
N PRO A 139 -8.78 -4.67 -21.40
CA PRO A 139 -8.36 -3.31 -21.12
C PRO A 139 -9.56 -2.48 -20.66
N ALA A 140 -9.36 -1.68 -19.61
CA ALA A 140 -10.34 -0.73 -19.10
C ALA A 140 -10.67 0.31 -20.17
N GLY A 141 -11.67 0.02 -20.99
CA GLY A 141 -12.05 0.86 -22.12
C GLY A 141 -13.12 0.20 -22.98
N GLN A 142 -14.27 -0.12 -22.39
CA GLN A 142 -15.61 -0.09 -23.02
C GLN A 142 -16.66 -0.53 -21.98
N GLN A 143 -17.17 0.39 -21.16
CA GLN A 143 -18.50 0.21 -20.57
C GLN A 143 -19.49 0.99 -21.42
N ASN A 144 -20.08 0.31 -22.41
CA ASN A 144 -21.32 0.79 -23.02
C ASN A 144 -22.50 0.29 -22.17
N PRO A 145 -23.34 1.19 -21.62
CA PRO A 145 -24.58 0.78 -20.98
C PRO A 145 -25.68 0.70 -22.04
N THR A 146 -25.98 -0.47 -22.58
CA THR A 146 -27.22 -0.67 -23.34
C THR A 146 -27.59 -2.15 -23.42
N GLY A 147 -28.58 -2.53 -22.61
CA GLY A 147 -29.33 -3.79 -22.67
C GLY A 147 -30.49 -3.71 -21.68
N PRO A 148 -31.72 -4.10 -22.06
CA PRO A 148 -32.92 -3.41 -21.63
C PRO A 148 -33.37 -3.75 -20.20
N MET A 149 -33.82 -2.70 -19.52
CA MET A 149 -34.56 -2.74 -18.27
C MET A 149 -35.80 -3.63 -18.42
N VAL A 150 -35.78 -4.82 -17.80
CA VAL A 150 -36.98 -5.61 -17.54
C VAL A 150 -37.68 -4.98 -16.35
N ALA A 151 -38.81 -4.35 -16.61
CA ALA A 151 -39.70 -3.77 -15.62
C ALA A 151 -40.13 -4.83 -14.58
N GLN A 152 -39.79 -4.61 -13.31
CA GLN A 152 -40.38 -5.36 -12.20
C GLN A 152 -41.59 -4.58 -11.67
N GLN A 153 -42.75 -5.21 -11.76
CA GLN A 153 -44.01 -4.75 -11.17
C GLN A 153 -44.00 -4.90 -9.63
N PRO A 154 -44.78 -4.08 -8.89
CA PRO A 154 -44.79 -4.09 -7.44
C PRO A 154 -45.57 -5.29 -6.88
N VAL A 155 -44.94 -6.05 -5.98
CA VAL A 155 -45.61 -7.06 -5.16
C VAL A 155 -46.30 -6.40 -3.97
N GLN A 156 -47.64 -6.44 -3.98
CA GLN A 156 -48.49 -6.11 -2.85
C GLN A 156 -48.41 -7.23 -1.80
N GLN A 157 -48.12 -6.86 -0.55
CA GLN A 157 -48.25 -7.73 0.62
C GLN A 157 -49.72 -7.84 1.02
N THR A 158 -50.27 -9.06 0.97
CA THR A 158 -51.52 -9.41 1.66
C THR A 158 -51.24 -10.47 2.72
N ALA A 159 -51.47 -10.11 3.98
CA ALA A 159 -51.53 -11.04 5.11
C ALA A 159 -52.85 -11.82 5.10
N PRO A 160 -52.89 -13.08 5.57
CA PRO A 160 -54.13 -13.71 6.02
C PRO A 160 -54.21 -13.77 7.56
N ALA A 161 -55.42 -13.51 8.05
CA ALA A 161 -55.82 -13.58 9.44
C ALA A 161 -56.52 -14.92 9.79
N ALA A 162 -56.57 -15.16 11.10
CA ALA A 162 -57.53 -15.95 11.87
C ALA A 162 -57.34 -17.49 11.98
N SER A 163 -57.14 -17.98 13.21
CA SER A 163 -58.24 -18.51 14.06
C SER A 163 -57.68 -19.12 15.37
N ALA A 164 -58.28 -18.77 16.51
CA ALA A 164 -58.21 -19.48 17.80
C ALA A 164 -59.50 -20.34 17.96
N PRO A 165 -59.73 -21.16 19.03
CA PRO A 165 -58.94 -21.41 20.23
C PRO A 165 -58.76 -22.91 20.59
N GLY A 166 -57.85 -23.21 21.52
CA GLY A 166 -57.68 -24.56 22.06
C GLY A 166 -56.94 -24.53 23.40
N ARG A 167 -57.70 -24.76 24.46
CA ARG A 167 -57.33 -24.72 25.88
C ARG A 167 -56.62 -26.03 26.26
N PHE A 168 -55.44 -25.97 26.86
CA PHE A 168 -54.90 -27.09 27.65
C PHE A 168 -54.24 -26.55 28.92
N GLU A 169 -54.85 -26.95 30.02
CA GLU A 169 -54.47 -26.71 31.42
C GLU A 169 -53.20 -27.49 31.79
N MET A 170 -52.38 -26.90 32.67
CA MET A 170 -51.36 -27.60 33.46
C MET A 170 -51.36 -27.04 34.89
N PRO A 171 -51.00 -27.86 35.91
CA PRO A 171 -51.57 -27.77 37.25
C PRO A 171 -50.74 -27.00 38.30
N THR A 172 -51.36 -26.86 39.46
CA THR A 172 -51.10 -26.05 40.65
C THR A 172 -49.99 -26.53 41.61
N ASN A 173 -49.11 -25.58 42.02
CA ASN A 173 -48.45 -25.37 43.34
C ASN A 173 -47.48 -26.42 43.97
N PRO A 174 -46.62 -26.03 44.97
CA PRO A 174 -45.21 -26.42 45.10
C PRO A 174 -44.89 -27.27 46.36
N PRO A 175 -43.59 -27.46 46.70
CA PRO A 175 -43.19 -27.05 48.06
C PRO A 175 -41.75 -26.48 48.20
N GLY A 176 -41.58 -25.62 49.22
CA GLY A 176 -40.40 -25.44 50.10
C GLY A 176 -39.07 -25.02 49.45
N GLY A 177 -38.41 -23.92 49.80
CA GLY A 177 -38.27 -23.26 51.09
C GLY A 177 -36.80 -23.31 51.50
N VAL A 178 -36.10 -22.17 51.51
CA VAL A 178 -35.09 -21.78 52.52
C VAL A 178 -34.78 -20.29 52.37
N GLN A 179 -34.70 -19.66 53.53
CA GLN A 179 -34.53 -18.24 53.82
C GLN A 179 -33.07 -17.78 53.65
N GLY A 180 -32.85 -16.47 53.48
CA GLY A 180 -31.53 -15.87 53.65
C GLY A 180 -31.43 -14.42 53.19
N HIS A 181 -31.98 -13.51 53.97
CA HIS A 181 -31.89 -12.04 53.86
C HIS A 181 -30.51 -11.52 54.28
N LEU A 182 -29.96 -10.48 53.61
CA LEU A 182 -29.17 -9.36 54.20
C LEU A 182 -29.07 -8.22 53.17
N THR A 183 -29.87 -7.16 53.30
CA THR A 183 -29.52 -5.82 53.85
C THR A 183 -28.45 -5.03 53.10
N GLY A 184 -28.86 -3.88 52.55
CA GLY A 184 -27.94 -2.86 52.07
C GLY A 184 -27.35 -1.99 53.19
N SER A 185 -26.31 -1.24 52.85
CA SER A 185 -26.07 0.10 53.35
C SER A 185 -25.05 0.84 52.49
N ARG A 186 -25.38 2.11 52.24
CA ARG A 186 -24.49 3.17 51.75
C ARG A 186 -23.40 3.45 52.78
N VAL A 187 -22.22 3.85 52.30
CA VAL A 187 -21.35 4.80 53.00
C VAL A 187 -20.59 5.65 51.97
N ASP A 188 -20.82 6.95 52.07
CA ASP A 188 -19.90 8.03 51.68
C ASP A 188 -18.52 7.82 52.30
N ARG A 189 -17.44 7.99 51.52
CA ARG A 189 -16.30 8.83 51.93
C ARG A 189 -15.28 9.05 50.80
N THR A 190 -15.26 10.28 50.31
CA THR A 190 -14.10 11.21 50.20
C THR A 190 -12.84 10.74 49.48
N MET A 191 -12.59 11.36 48.32
CA MET A 191 -11.30 11.39 47.62
C MET A 191 -10.31 12.32 48.34
N PRO A 192 -9.00 12.00 48.38
CA PRO A 192 -7.98 12.98 48.72
C PRO A 192 -7.55 13.76 47.46
N ALA A 193 -7.64 15.09 47.57
CA ALA A 193 -7.06 16.06 46.66
C ALA A 193 -5.72 16.61 47.23
N MET A 194 -5.00 17.31 46.35
CA MET A 194 -3.95 18.34 46.59
C MET A 194 -2.48 17.86 46.54
N PRO A 195 -1.52 18.73 46.13
CA PRO A 195 -1.63 20.19 46.08
C PRO A 195 -1.28 20.89 44.76
N GLU A 196 -1.94 22.04 44.60
CA GLU A 196 -1.64 23.13 43.69
C GLU A 196 -0.33 23.83 44.10
N PHE A 197 0.48 24.23 43.11
CA PHE A 197 1.56 25.19 43.32
C PHE A 197 1.09 26.59 42.93
N ASP A 198 1.02 27.42 43.97
CA ASP A 198 0.70 28.84 43.96
C ASP A 198 1.78 29.65 43.22
N SER A 199 1.31 30.60 42.41
CA SER A 199 2.12 31.63 41.75
C SER A 199 1.74 32.97 42.36
N THR A 200 2.64 33.58 43.12
CA THR A 200 2.57 35.02 43.41
C THR A 200 3.96 35.66 43.54
N MET A 201 4.23 36.53 42.56
CA MET A 201 4.96 37.81 42.56
C MET A 201 6.26 37.98 43.37
N ALA A 202 7.35 38.32 42.66
CA ALA A 202 8.16 39.51 42.96
C ALA A 202 9.09 39.89 41.79
N SER A 203 8.90 41.12 41.29
CA SER A 203 9.83 41.86 40.44
C SER A 203 11.25 41.88 41.00
N VAL A 204 12.28 41.76 40.13
CA VAL A 204 13.44 42.68 40.05
C VAL A 204 14.08 42.54 38.66
N GLN A 205 13.95 43.59 37.84
CA GLN A 205 15.01 44.05 36.92
C GLN A 205 15.65 45.27 37.62
N PRO A 206 16.94 45.57 37.41
CA PRO A 206 17.24 46.47 36.29
C PRO A 206 18.62 46.32 35.62
N ALA A 207 18.69 46.94 34.43
CA ALA A 207 19.81 47.72 33.85
C ALA A 207 21.08 46.94 33.46
N THR A 208 21.59 46.93 32.21
CA THR A 208 22.08 47.98 31.26
C THR A 208 23.35 47.32 30.67
N THR A 209 23.82 47.42 29.44
CA THR A 209 23.98 48.54 28.50
C THR A 209 24.71 48.01 27.25
N GLY A 210 24.50 48.65 26.09
CA GLY A 210 25.44 48.69 24.94
C GLY A 210 24.95 47.92 23.71
N ALA A 211 24.23 48.54 22.75
CA ALA A 211 24.74 49.43 21.69
C ALA A 211 25.76 48.73 20.79
N THR A 212 25.77 48.73 19.46
CA THR A 212 25.05 49.43 18.37
C THR A 212 25.65 48.80 17.10
N SER A 213 24.90 48.61 16.02
CA SER A 213 25.36 48.78 14.63
C SER A 213 24.20 48.52 13.67
N GLU A 214 23.61 49.62 13.23
CA GLU A 214 22.76 49.74 12.06
C GLU A 214 23.65 50.29 10.94
N GLN A 215 23.71 49.64 9.78
CA GLN A 215 23.63 50.32 8.48
C GLN A 215 23.74 49.37 7.29
N ALA A 216 22.76 49.54 6.42
CA ALA A 216 22.64 49.04 5.07
C ALA A 216 23.71 49.60 4.13
N ILE A 217 24.01 48.87 3.04
CA ILE A 217 24.24 49.45 1.71
C ILE A 217 23.58 48.58 0.65
N ALA A 218 22.93 49.27 -0.28
CA ALA A 218 22.13 48.80 -1.40
C ALA A 218 22.96 48.43 -2.65
N GLY A 219 22.26 47.80 -3.61
CA GLY A 219 22.40 48.14 -5.04
C GLY A 219 23.16 47.13 -5.89
N GLY A 220 22.47 46.56 -6.88
CA GLY A 220 23.09 45.72 -7.90
C GLY A 220 22.07 45.01 -8.78
N GLU A 221 21.32 45.79 -9.57
CA GLU A 221 20.41 45.33 -10.62
C GLU A 221 21.13 44.45 -11.65
N ASN A 222 20.50 43.36 -12.09
CA ASN A 222 20.53 43.03 -13.52
C ASN A 222 19.27 42.28 -13.96
N LYS A 223 18.54 42.94 -14.87
CA LYS A 223 17.38 42.46 -15.59
C LYS A 223 17.83 42.15 -17.01
N VAL A 224 17.73 40.91 -17.46
CA VAL A 224 17.64 40.59 -18.89
C VAL A 224 16.58 39.52 -19.10
N SER A 225 15.54 39.93 -19.83
CA SER A 225 14.47 39.13 -20.40
C SER A 225 14.98 38.12 -21.44
N ALA A 226 14.31 36.98 -21.57
CA ALA A 226 13.51 36.61 -22.75
C ALA A 226 13.42 35.07 -22.90
N SER A 227 12.18 34.56 -22.90
CA SER A 227 11.82 33.37 -23.68
C SER A 227 11.91 33.70 -25.18
N PRO A 228 12.05 32.69 -26.05
CA PRO A 228 10.84 32.28 -26.75
C PRO A 228 10.71 30.76 -26.96
N ASP A 229 9.47 30.38 -27.23
CA ASP A 229 9.00 29.07 -27.64
C ASP A 229 9.82 28.44 -28.77
N GLY A 230 9.98 27.12 -28.70
CA GLY A 230 10.58 26.29 -29.73
C GLY A 230 10.12 24.84 -29.57
N ASP A 231 9.04 24.51 -30.26
CA ASP A 231 8.55 23.17 -30.52
C ASP A 231 9.69 22.26 -31.03
N ALA A 232 9.93 21.15 -30.33
CA ALA A 232 10.77 20.05 -30.80
C ALA A 232 10.27 18.74 -30.19
N SER A 233 9.26 18.17 -30.85
CA SER A 233 9.06 16.72 -30.85
C SER A 233 10.35 16.02 -31.27
N ILE A 234 10.97 15.25 -30.36
CA ILE A 234 11.90 14.18 -30.72
C ILE A 234 11.49 12.88 -30.02
N VAL A 235 11.49 11.84 -30.85
CA VAL A 235 10.99 10.49 -30.67
C VAL A 235 12.00 9.64 -29.89
N SER A 236 11.46 8.85 -28.95
CA SER A 236 11.87 7.53 -28.43
C SER A 236 13.34 7.08 -28.53
N GLY A 237 13.94 6.73 -27.38
CA GLY A 237 15.16 5.91 -27.32
C GLY A 237 15.76 5.78 -25.92
N GLY A 238 15.45 4.69 -25.22
CA GLY A 238 16.12 4.24 -23.99
C GLY A 238 15.22 4.28 -22.75
N GLU A 239 14.72 3.13 -22.34
CA GLU A 239 13.96 2.98 -21.09
C GLU A 239 14.92 3.09 -19.90
N THR A 240 15.33 4.33 -19.61
CA THR A 240 15.92 4.67 -18.32
C THR A 240 14.84 4.47 -17.28
N LYS A 241 15.08 3.54 -16.36
CA LYS A 241 14.36 3.35 -15.09
C LYS A 241 14.15 4.73 -14.44
N HIS A 242 13.07 5.41 -14.77
CA HIS A 242 12.85 6.79 -14.33
C HIS A 242 12.47 6.70 -12.86
N SER A 243 13.40 7.04 -11.97
CA SER A 243 13.07 7.21 -10.57
C SER A 243 11.95 8.25 -10.49
N GLU A 244 10.79 7.82 -10.01
CA GLU A 244 9.65 8.69 -9.79
C GLU A 244 10.10 9.87 -8.91
N LEU A 245 9.85 11.09 -9.38
CA LEU A 245 10.23 12.29 -8.64
C LEU A 245 9.33 12.39 -7.42
N ALA A 246 9.95 12.41 -6.24
CA ALA A 246 9.23 12.72 -5.01
C ALA A 246 8.70 14.15 -5.08
N MET A 247 7.49 14.35 -4.56
CA MET A 247 6.81 15.63 -4.49
C MET A 247 6.79 16.36 -5.84
N GLU A 248 6.71 15.62 -6.94
CA GLU A 248 6.75 16.13 -8.32
C GLU A 248 7.99 17.02 -8.61
N GLY A 249 9.11 16.77 -7.93
CA GLY A 249 10.37 17.49 -8.12
C GLY A 249 10.51 18.77 -7.28
N PHE A 250 9.55 19.06 -6.39
CA PHE A 250 9.67 20.18 -5.46
C PHE A 250 10.52 19.83 -4.23
N CYS A 251 11.19 20.84 -3.71
CA CYS A 251 12.06 20.72 -2.54
C CYS A 251 11.24 20.48 -1.26
N ALA A 252 11.30 19.26 -0.75
CA ALA A 252 10.60 18.86 0.48
C ALA A 252 10.94 19.77 1.68
N VAL A 253 12.20 20.18 1.81
CA VAL A 253 12.66 21.01 2.94
C VAL A 253 12.04 22.40 2.94
N THR A 254 11.95 23.06 1.78
CA THR A 254 11.32 24.39 1.72
C THR A 254 9.82 24.30 1.90
N VAL A 255 9.20 23.20 1.48
CA VAL A 255 7.77 22.96 1.71
C VAL A 255 7.47 22.80 3.20
N ILE A 256 8.27 22.00 3.92
CA ILE A 256 8.05 21.75 5.36
C ILE A 256 8.44 22.95 6.21
N ASN A 257 9.60 23.55 5.97
CA ASN A 257 10.16 24.60 6.85
C ASN A 257 9.70 26.01 6.50
N GLU A 258 9.42 26.29 5.22
CA GLU A 258 9.12 27.64 4.74
C GLU A 258 7.73 27.78 4.12
N ASP A 259 6.94 26.71 4.03
CA ASP A 259 5.65 26.69 3.32
C ASP A 259 5.77 27.11 1.84
N ARG A 260 6.95 26.85 1.24
CA ARG A 260 7.26 27.25 -0.13
C ARG A 260 7.58 26.07 -1.03
N TRP A 261 6.79 25.97 -2.10
CA TRP A 261 7.01 25.04 -3.21
C TRP A 261 8.06 25.61 -4.16
N VAL A 262 9.33 25.33 -3.85
CA VAL A 262 10.47 25.68 -4.71
C VAL A 262 10.89 24.46 -5.51
N GLU A 263 11.02 24.59 -6.83
CA GLU A 263 11.52 23.51 -7.67
C GLU A 263 12.94 23.10 -7.24
N GLY A 264 13.16 21.80 -7.10
CA GLY A 264 14.46 21.25 -6.78
C GLY A 264 15.36 21.23 -8.01
N LYS A 265 16.68 21.27 -7.79
CA LYS A 265 17.67 21.21 -8.87
C LYS A 265 18.20 19.78 -8.99
N PRO A 266 18.35 19.23 -10.22
CA PRO A 266 18.89 17.89 -10.43
C PRO A 266 20.28 17.66 -9.81
N GLU A 267 21.09 18.71 -9.69
CA GLU A 267 22.41 18.67 -9.04
C GLU A 267 22.36 18.42 -7.52
N PHE A 268 21.20 18.66 -6.88
CA PHE A 268 20.94 18.39 -5.47
C PHE A 268 19.86 17.30 -5.35
N GLY A 269 20.16 16.12 -5.90
CA GLY A 269 19.26 14.95 -5.87
C GLY A 269 19.64 13.92 -4.83
N VAL A 270 18.66 13.38 -4.10
CA VAL A 270 18.84 12.24 -3.17
C VAL A 270 17.75 11.20 -3.40
N VAL A 271 18.12 9.93 -3.48
CA VAL A 271 17.15 8.84 -3.53
C VAL A 271 16.80 8.41 -2.11
N HIS A 272 15.51 8.47 -1.76
CA HIS A 272 14.98 8.05 -0.46
C HIS A 272 13.67 7.28 -0.66
N LEU A 273 13.54 6.12 -0.02
CA LEU A 273 12.40 5.19 -0.14
C LEU A 273 12.03 4.78 -1.59
N GLY A 274 12.98 4.90 -2.51
CA GLY A 274 12.80 4.55 -3.92
C GLY A 274 12.32 5.71 -4.81
N LYS A 275 12.12 6.91 -4.24
CA LYS A 275 11.83 8.13 -5.01
C LYS A 275 13.05 9.05 -5.04
N LEU A 276 13.16 9.85 -6.11
CA LEU A 276 14.21 10.86 -6.24
C LEU A 276 13.70 12.21 -5.72
N TYR A 277 14.26 12.67 -4.60
CA TYR A 277 14.03 14.00 -4.05
C TYR A 277 15.01 14.99 -4.68
N LEU A 278 14.51 16.15 -5.09
CA LEU A 278 15.30 17.25 -5.62
C LEU A 278 15.24 18.43 -4.64
N PHE A 279 16.36 19.09 -4.38
CA PHE A 279 16.43 20.19 -3.42
C PHE A 279 16.80 21.52 -4.06
N ALA A 280 16.30 22.62 -3.51
CA ALA A 280 16.55 23.97 -4.02
C ALA A 280 18.04 24.38 -3.93
N GLY A 281 18.78 23.78 -2.99
CA GLY A 281 20.17 24.07 -2.70
C GLY A 281 20.84 22.98 -1.86
N LYS A 282 22.15 23.11 -1.67
CA LYS A 282 22.99 22.17 -0.92
C LYS A 282 22.57 22.09 0.56
N GLU A 283 22.20 23.22 1.15
CA GLU A 283 21.79 23.33 2.55
C GLU A 283 20.51 22.53 2.81
N ALA A 284 19.52 22.65 1.92
CA ALA A 284 18.28 21.88 2.00
C ALA A 284 18.54 20.38 1.80
N MET A 285 19.40 20.00 0.86
CA MET A 285 19.80 18.60 0.69
C MET A 285 20.48 18.04 1.96
N GLN A 286 21.35 18.80 2.61
CA GLN A 286 22.01 18.38 3.85
C GLN A 286 21.05 18.27 5.04
N ALA A 287 20.08 19.18 5.14
CA ALA A 287 19.01 19.09 6.13
C ALA A 287 18.21 17.80 5.94
N PHE A 288 17.85 17.47 4.69
CA PHE A 288 17.18 16.22 4.37
C PHE A 288 18.01 14.99 4.74
N LEU A 289 19.31 14.95 4.39
CA LEU A 289 20.18 13.82 4.72
C LEU A 289 20.37 13.61 6.23
N SER A 290 20.26 14.68 7.02
CA SER A 290 20.39 14.62 8.47
C SER A 290 19.16 14.03 9.15
N ASP A 291 17.96 14.33 8.63
CA ASP A 291 16.69 13.80 9.14
C ASP A 291 15.66 13.65 8.01
N PRO A 292 15.77 12.59 7.18
CA PRO A 292 14.95 12.46 5.98
C PRO A 292 13.48 12.18 6.30
N VAL A 293 13.18 11.59 7.46
CA VAL A 293 11.82 11.22 7.86
C VAL A 293 10.95 12.46 8.04
N THR A 294 11.48 13.52 8.66
CA THR A 294 10.76 14.79 8.86
C THR A 294 10.27 15.40 7.54
N TYR A 295 11.10 15.33 6.50
CA TYR A 295 10.81 15.95 5.20
C TYR A 295 10.07 15.04 4.23
N THR A 296 10.05 13.73 4.50
CA THR A 296 9.38 12.76 3.64
C THR A 296 7.88 12.78 3.92
N PRO A 297 7.02 12.94 2.89
CA PRO A 297 5.58 12.85 3.03
C PRO A 297 5.17 11.53 3.69
N VAL A 298 4.19 11.61 4.59
CA VAL A 298 3.74 10.46 5.37
C VAL A 298 3.21 9.36 4.46
N LEU A 299 3.52 8.11 4.82
CA LEU A 299 3.28 6.93 3.99
C LEU A 299 3.87 7.01 2.57
N ASN A 300 4.91 7.82 2.37
CA ASN A 300 5.58 7.99 1.08
C ASN A 300 4.60 8.39 -0.05
N GLU A 301 3.77 9.40 0.24
CA GLU A 301 2.78 9.99 -0.68
C GLU A 301 1.55 9.10 -0.93
N ILE A 302 1.26 8.14 -0.06
CA ILE A 302 0.02 7.36 -0.10
C ILE A 302 -1.08 8.10 0.69
N ASP A 303 -2.28 8.15 0.12
CA ASP A 303 -3.47 8.69 0.78
C ASP A 303 -3.78 7.90 2.06
N VAL A 304 -3.59 8.58 3.19
CA VAL A 304 -3.75 7.99 4.52
C VAL A 304 -5.20 7.60 4.83
N VAL A 305 -6.20 8.32 4.32
CA VAL A 305 -7.61 8.01 4.56
C VAL A 305 -7.98 6.74 3.82
N ARG A 306 -7.66 6.68 2.53
CA ARG A 306 -7.89 5.48 1.70
C ARG A 306 -7.12 4.29 2.24
N PHE A 307 -5.90 4.51 2.74
CA PHE A 307 -5.08 3.47 3.33
C PHE A 307 -5.68 2.88 4.62
N PHE A 308 -6.14 3.71 5.56
CA PHE A 308 -6.66 3.22 6.84
C PHE A 308 -8.10 2.73 6.75
N GLU A 309 -8.96 3.38 5.96
CA GLU A 309 -10.39 3.07 5.93
C GLU A 309 -10.76 2.07 4.84
N GLU A 310 -10.21 2.26 3.65
CA GLU A 310 -10.54 1.44 2.48
C GLU A 310 -9.51 0.34 2.23
N HIS A 311 -8.36 0.41 2.92
CA HIS A 311 -7.20 -0.46 2.70
C HIS A 311 -6.69 -0.42 1.26
N LEU A 312 -6.83 0.73 0.62
CA LEU A 312 -6.34 0.98 -0.73
C LEU A 312 -5.06 1.81 -0.69
N ILE A 313 -4.08 1.38 -1.48
CA ILE A 313 -2.86 2.16 -1.72
C ILE A 313 -3.15 3.05 -2.92
N VAL A 314 -3.61 4.26 -2.64
CA VAL A 314 -3.85 5.26 -3.68
C VAL A 314 -2.79 6.35 -3.51
N PRO A 315 -1.99 6.66 -4.56
CA PRO A 315 -1.06 7.76 -4.48
C PRO A 315 -1.84 9.07 -4.34
N GLY A 316 -1.43 9.87 -3.36
CA GLY A 316 -1.90 11.22 -3.21
C GLY A 316 -1.33 12.13 -4.30
N LYS A 317 -2.01 13.23 -4.54
CA LYS A 317 -1.59 14.25 -5.50
C LYS A 317 -1.11 15.47 -4.75
N ARG A 318 -0.10 16.15 -5.30
CA ARG A 318 0.47 17.36 -4.68
C ARG A 318 -0.56 18.48 -4.50
N GLU A 319 -1.50 18.60 -5.44
CA GLU A 319 -2.60 19.57 -5.39
C GLU A 319 -3.53 19.37 -4.17
N TRP A 320 -3.56 18.16 -3.61
CA TRP A 320 -4.26 17.80 -2.36
C TRP A 320 -3.24 17.46 -1.28
N GLY A 321 -2.29 18.37 -1.05
CA GLY A 321 -1.29 18.27 0.01
C GLY A 321 -1.67 19.07 1.24
N LEU A 322 -1.52 18.48 2.43
CA LEU A 322 -1.80 19.13 3.70
C LEU A 322 -0.71 18.82 4.72
N LYS A 323 -0.23 19.84 5.44
CA LYS A 323 0.59 19.64 6.63
C LYS A 323 -0.30 19.45 7.85
N ASP A 324 -0.02 18.44 8.65
CA ASP A 324 -0.73 18.25 9.92
C ASP A 324 -0.25 19.29 10.95
N PRO A 325 -1.16 19.83 11.78
CA PRO A 325 -0.82 20.87 12.74
C PRO A 325 -0.02 20.36 13.95
N THR A 326 0.04 19.04 14.17
CA THR A 326 0.61 18.45 15.38
C THR A 326 2.09 18.11 15.22
N HIS A 327 2.46 17.52 14.08
CA HIS A 327 3.80 17.00 13.79
C HIS A 327 4.50 17.76 12.67
N ASN A 328 3.80 18.71 12.02
CA ASN A 328 4.31 19.46 10.87
C ASN A 328 4.79 18.52 9.74
N ARG A 329 4.10 17.40 9.53
CA ARG A 329 4.38 16.42 8.48
C ARG A 329 3.43 16.62 7.31
N MET A 330 3.95 16.42 6.09
CA MET A 330 3.15 16.53 4.88
C MET A 330 2.39 15.22 4.59
N PHE A 331 1.11 15.33 4.28
CA PHE A 331 0.24 14.28 3.79
C PHE A 331 -0.26 14.65 2.40
N PHE A 332 -0.45 13.65 1.53
CA PHE A 332 -1.07 13.84 0.21
C PHE A 332 -2.29 12.95 0.07
N PHE A 333 -3.31 13.44 -0.62
CA PHE A 333 -4.59 12.76 -0.80
C PHE A 333 -4.91 12.57 -2.27
N ALA A 334 -5.66 11.52 -2.59
CA ALA A 334 -6.02 11.20 -3.97
C ALA A 334 -6.99 12.23 -4.57
N ASP A 335 -7.82 12.83 -3.72
CA ASP A 335 -8.86 13.80 -4.04
C ASP A 335 -9.14 14.75 -2.86
N GLU A 336 -9.86 15.83 -3.15
CA GLU A 336 -10.26 16.85 -2.18
C GLU A 336 -11.11 16.31 -1.03
N ALA A 337 -11.94 15.30 -1.29
CA ALA A 337 -12.85 14.74 -0.29
C ALA A 337 -12.06 14.00 0.79
N ALA A 338 -11.06 13.22 0.41
CA ALA A 338 -10.16 12.54 1.35
C ALA A 338 -9.33 13.56 2.17
N MET A 339 -8.84 14.63 1.55
CA MET A 339 -8.13 15.71 2.26
C MET A 339 -9.02 16.40 3.30
N ASN A 340 -10.26 16.75 2.92
CA ASN A 340 -11.21 17.40 3.83
C ASN A 340 -11.65 16.45 4.96
N HIS A 341 -11.82 15.16 4.66
CA HIS A 341 -12.08 14.14 5.67
C HIS A 341 -10.94 14.04 6.68
N PHE A 342 -9.70 13.96 6.19
CA PHE A 342 -8.53 14.00 7.05
C PHE A 342 -8.46 15.29 7.88
N TRP A 343 -8.70 16.47 7.30
CA TRP A 343 -8.66 17.73 8.05
C TRP A 343 -9.55 17.73 9.29
N ASN A 344 -10.76 17.17 9.17
CA ASN A 344 -11.72 17.11 10.27
C ASN A 344 -11.38 16.03 11.32
N GLU A 345 -10.72 14.94 10.91
CA GLU A 345 -10.43 13.77 11.75
C GLU A 345 -8.93 13.48 11.90
N HIS A 346 -8.04 14.46 11.69
CA HIS A 346 -6.60 14.21 11.48
C HIS A 346 -5.94 13.42 12.61
N GLN A 347 -6.37 13.66 13.87
CA GLN A 347 -5.87 12.97 15.06
C GLN A 347 -6.03 11.45 14.98
N ARG A 348 -7.04 10.96 14.25
CA ARG A 348 -7.31 9.54 14.06
C ARG A 348 -6.25 8.84 13.20
N TYR A 349 -5.61 9.58 12.31
CA TYR A 349 -4.70 9.03 11.30
C TYR A 349 -3.23 9.34 11.59
N THR A 350 -2.93 10.52 12.13
CA THR A 350 -1.59 11.10 12.09
C THR A 350 -0.54 10.20 12.76
N ASP A 351 -0.73 9.85 14.04
CA ASP A 351 0.23 9.05 14.80
C ASP A 351 0.39 7.65 14.20
N ALA A 352 -0.73 7.00 13.87
CA ALA A 352 -0.72 5.66 13.28
C ALA A 352 0.00 5.64 11.93
N ALA A 353 -0.20 6.67 11.10
CA ALA A 353 0.45 6.78 9.80
C ALA A 353 1.96 7.02 9.93
N ILE A 354 2.36 7.88 10.86
CA ILE A 354 3.77 8.15 11.19
C ILE A 354 4.44 6.88 11.72
N ASP A 355 3.78 6.14 12.62
CA ASP A 355 4.31 4.89 13.17
C ASP A 355 4.48 3.81 12.10
N VAL A 356 3.51 3.66 11.20
CA VAL A 356 3.61 2.73 10.05
C VAL A 356 4.79 3.10 9.16
N MET A 357 4.96 4.38 8.86
CA MET A 357 6.09 4.86 8.05
C MET A 357 7.43 4.65 8.75
N ASN A 358 7.56 5.04 10.02
CA ASN A 358 8.78 4.89 10.81
C ASN A 358 9.19 3.43 10.91
N LYS A 359 8.21 2.55 11.12
CA LYS A 359 8.44 1.10 11.11
C LYS A 359 8.93 0.63 9.74
N ALA A 360 8.34 1.08 8.64
CA ALA A 360 8.78 0.72 7.31
C ALA A 360 10.20 1.21 7.00
N VAL A 361 10.56 2.42 7.42
CA VAL A 361 11.92 2.98 7.26
C VAL A 361 12.95 2.15 8.04
N LYS A 362 12.61 1.78 9.28
CA LYS A 362 13.47 0.94 10.13
C LYS A 362 13.63 -0.48 9.60
N ASP A 363 12.53 -1.10 9.19
CA ASP A 363 12.53 -2.46 8.63
C ASP A 363 13.33 -2.51 7.30
N ALA A 364 13.34 -1.41 6.52
CA ALA A 364 14.14 -1.27 5.31
C ALA A 364 15.64 -1.00 5.56
N ASN A 365 16.01 -0.51 6.75
CA ASN A 365 17.40 -0.21 7.13
C ASN A 365 17.75 -0.89 8.48
N PRO A 366 17.87 -2.23 8.53
CA PRO A 366 18.20 -2.93 9.75
C PRO A 366 19.66 -2.64 10.15
N GLY A 367 19.87 -1.73 11.11
CA GLY A 367 21.19 -1.39 11.63
C GLY A 367 21.44 0.09 11.98
N THR A 368 20.48 0.98 11.68
CA THR A 368 20.45 2.38 12.13
C THR A 368 19.57 2.58 13.35
#